data_AF-A0A2V7H0J0-F1
#
_entry.id   AF-A0A2V7H0J0-F1
#
_cell.length_a   1.000
_cell.length_b   1.000
_cell.length_c   1.000
_cell.angle_alpha   90.00
_cell.angle_beta   90.00
_cell.angle_gamma   90.00
#
_symmetry.space_group_name_H-M   'P 1'
#
loop_
_entity.id
_entity.type
_entity.pdbx_description
1 polymer ?
#
loop_
_entity_poly.entity_id
_entity_poly.type
_entity_poly.pdbx_seq_one_letter_code
_entity_poly.pdbx_strand_id
1 'polypeptide(L)' 'MAIPSCDFYDWGTHHRCAEPATWVTHQSFGQALHGVRYYCDAHRPPRARPIAATPAEGERRAPKRRHKA' A
#
# COMPACT_ATOMS: atom_id res chain seq x y z
N MET A 1 11.74 9.13 -7.89
CA MET A 1 10.56 8.27 -7.64
C MET A 1 9.38 9.18 -7.40
N ALA A 2 8.32 9.08 -8.20
CA ALA A 2 7.11 9.87 -7.98
C ALA A 2 6.45 9.41 -6.67
N ILE A 3 6.19 10.34 -5.74
CA ILE A 3 5.44 10.04 -4.51
C ILE A 3 3.98 9.77 -4.93
N PRO A 4 3.39 8.63 -4.54
CA PRO A 4 2.00 8.35 -4.89
C PRO A 4 1.07 9.37 -4.20
N SER A 5 -0.01 9.75 -4.88
CA SER A 5 -1.09 10.55 -4.29
C SER A 5 -2.02 9.67 -3.46
N CYS A 6 -2.79 10.29 -2.57
CA CYS A 6 -3.82 9.60 -1.81
C CYS A 6 -4.93 9.04 -2.72
N ASP A 7 -5.24 7.75 -2.56
CA ASP A 7 -6.33 7.05 -3.26
C ASP A 7 -7.72 7.35 -2.68
N PHE A 8 -7.83 8.25 -1.70
CA PHE A 8 -9.12 8.62 -1.13
C PHE A 8 -9.96 9.38 -2.16
N TYR A 9 -11.17 8.90 -2.38
CA TYR A 9 -12.18 9.52 -3.22
C TYR A 9 -13.34 9.97 -2.35
N ASP A 10 -13.59 11.27 -2.34
CA ASP A 10 -14.72 11.85 -1.66
C ASP A 10 -15.95 11.78 -2.58
N TRP A 11 -16.94 10.97 -2.20
CA TRP A 11 -18.18 10.83 -2.97
C TRP A 11 -19.11 12.04 -2.82
N GLY A 12 -18.95 12.86 -1.77
CA GLY A 12 -19.79 14.06 -1.57
C GLY A 12 -19.47 15.19 -2.55
N THR A 13 -18.19 15.34 -2.88
CA THR A 13 -17.66 16.38 -3.76
C THR A 13 -17.15 15.83 -5.09
N HIS A 14 -17.15 14.50 -5.27
CA HIS A 14 -16.64 13.81 -6.45
C HIS A 14 -15.15 14.09 -6.73
N HIS A 15 -14.36 14.41 -5.70
CA HIS A 15 -12.95 14.75 -5.82
C HIS A 15 -12.03 13.69 -5.22
N ARG A 16 -10.86 13.48 -5.86
CA ARG A 16 -9.75 12.72 -5.26
C ARG A 16 -8.86 13.65 -4.45
N CYS A 17 -8.38 13.14 -3.32
CA CYS A 17 -7.39 13.85 -2.53
C CYS A 17 -6.07 13.97 -3.32
N ALA A 18 -5.56 15.20 -3.46
CA ALA A 18 -4.30 15.47 -4.16
C ALA A 18 -3.06 15.42 -3.24
N GLU A 19 -3.27 15.19 -1.94
CA GLU A 19 -2.19 15.15 -0.95
C GLU A 19 -1.23 13.98 -1.21
N PRO A 20 0.07 14.16 -0.91
CA PRO A 20 1.04 13.09 -1.01
C PRO A 20 0.70 11.98 -0.01
N ALA A 21 0.74 10.72 -0.48
CA ALA A 21 0.51 9.59 0.38
C ALA A 21 1.77 9.23 1.19
N THR A 22 1.56 8.93 2.46
CA THR A 22 2.58 8.50 3.42
C THR A 22 2.26 7.12 4.00
N TRP A 23 1.06 6.60 3.73
CA TRP A 23 0.55 5.33 4.23
C TRP A 23 0.12 4.41 3.08
N VAL A 24 0.25 3.10 3.29
CA VAL A 24 -0.13 2.06 2.35
C VAL A 24 -0.93 0.97 3.04
N THR A 25 -1.96 0.48 2.35
CA THR A 25 -2.67 -0.74 2.72
C THR A 25 -2.48 -1.77 1.61
N HIS A 26 -2.15 -3.00 1.98
CA HIS A 26 -2.25 -4.15 1.08
C HIS A 26 -3.57 -4.85 1.41
N GLN A 27 -4.61 -4.56 0.63
CA GLN A 27 -5.89 -5.24 0.81
C GLN A 27 -5.96 -6.41 -0.15
N SER A 28 -6.11 -7.62 0.42
CA SER A 28 -6.41 -8.83 -0.34
C SER A 28 -7.93 -8.88 -0.54
N PHE A 29 -8.40 -8.66 -1.76
CA PHE A 29 -9.80 -8.91 -2.12
C PHE A 29 -9.90 -10.26 -2.82
N GLY A 30 -10.39 -11.27 -2.11
CA GLY A 30 -10.53 -12.64 -2.63
C GLY A 30 -9.20 -13.33 -2.96
N GLN A 31 -9.28 -14.49 -3.61
CA GLN A 31 -8.11 -15.35 -3.91
C GLN A 31 -7.18 -14.79 -5.00
N ALA A 32 -7.49 -13.65 -5.64
CA ALA A 32 -6.81 -13.23 -6.87
C ALA A 32 -6.45 -11.73 -6.97
N LEU A 33 -6.89 -10.85 -6.07
CA LEU A 33 -6.63 -9.40 -6.19
C LEU A 33 -5.92 -8.85 -4.95
N HIS A 34 -4.59 -8.80 -5.02
CA HIS A 34 -3.77 -7.98 -4.13
C HIS A 34 -3.76 -6.55 -4.66
N GLY A 35 -4.60 -5.68 -4.09
CA GLY A 35 -4.62 -4.25 -4.42
C GLY A 35 -3.82 -3.46 -3.39
N VAL A 36 -2.78 -2.75 -3.85
CA VAL A 36 -2.09 -1.73 -3.05
C VAL A 36 -2.89 -0.43 -3.14
N ARG A 37 -3.20 0.19 -1.99
CA ARG A 37 -3.81 1.53 -1.92
C ARG A 37 -3.00 2.44 -1.02
N TYR A 38 -2.87 3.69 -1.40
CA TYR A 38 -2.05 4.71 -0.75
C TYR A 38 -2.93 5.80 -0.11
N TYR A 39 -2.55 6.30 1.07
CA TYR A 39 -3.32 7.28 1.82
C TYR A 39 -2.40 8.35 2.42
N CYS A 40 -2.89 9.59 2.50
CA CYS A 40 -2.28 10.65 3.29
C CYS A 40 -2.67 10.52 4.77
N ASP A 41 -2.07 11.33 5.65
CA ASP A 41 -2.33 11.29 7.09
C ASP A 41 -3.80 11.57 7.45
N ALA A 42 -4.47 12.45 6.70
CA ALA A 42 -5.89 12.77 6.93
C ALA A 42 -6.84 11.60 6.61
N HIS A 43 -6.51 10.79 5.59
CA HIS A 43 -7.34 9.67 5.13
C HIS A 43 -6.81 8.30 5.55
N ARG A 44 -5.89 8.25 6.51
CA ARG A 44 -5.19 7.04 6.94
C ARG A 44 -6.17 6.00 7.52
N PRO A 45 -6.33 4.83 6.89
CA PRO A 45 -7.08 3.73 7.50
C PRO A 45 -6.33 3.13 8.70
N PRO A 46 -7.02 2.61 9.72
CA PRO A 46 -6.38 2.05 10.92
C PRO A 46 -5.36 0.92 10.65
N ARG A 47 -5.56 0.17 9.56
CA ARG A 47 -4.69 -0.96 9.17
C ARG A 47 -3.54 -0.55 8.25
N ALA A 48 -3.43 0.73 7.90
CA ALA A 48 -2.38 1.21 7.00
C ALA A 48 -1.01 1.20 7.68
N ARG A 49 0.00 0.83 6.89
CA ARG A 49 1.41 0.82 7.28
C ARG A 49 2.11 2.02 6.62
N PRO A 50 3.16 2.58 7.24
CA PRO A 50 3.87 3.69 6.60
C PRO A 50 4.51 3.19 5.30
N ILE A 51 4.49 4.01 4.27
CA ILE A 51 5.28 3.78 3.05
C ILE A 51 6.71 4.01 3.50
N ALA A 52 7.43 2.93 3.83
CA ALA A 52 8.85 3.02 4.13
C ALA A 52 9.51 3.83 3.02
N ALA A 53 10.38 4.77 3.37
CA ALA A 53 11.09 5.66 2.43
C ALA A 53 12.12 4.89 1.58
N THR A 54 11.66 3.86 0.85
CA THR A 54 12.26 3.07 -0.23
C THR A 54 13.60 2.38 0.02
N PRO A 55 13.98 1.36 -0.79
CA PRO A 55 13.15 0.44 -1.60
C PRO A 55 13.62 -1.05 -1.51
N ALA A 56 12.75 -2.02 -1.81
CA ALA A 56 13.16 -3.38 -2.24
C ALA A 56 13.62 -4.46 -1.22
N GLU A 57 13.28 -4.42 0.07
CA GLU A 57 13.85 -5.39 1.05
C GLU A 57 12.86 -6.26 1.85
N GLY A 58 11.60 -6.39 1.42
CA GLY A 58 10.65 -7.30 2.07
C GLY A 58 10.53 -8.69 1.44
N GLU A 59 10.62 -8.78 0.10
CA GLU A 59 10.15 -9.96 -0.64
C GLU A 59 11.20 -10.52 -1.61
N ARG A 60 12.48 -10.57 -1.19
CA ARG A 60 13.52 -11.33 -1.90
C ARG A 60 14.31 -12.31 -1.03
N ARG A 61 13.95 -12.51 0.25
CA ARG A 61 14.70 -13.43 1.11
C ARG A 61 13.85 -14.23 2.09
N ALA A 62 12.80 -14.88 1.59
CA ALA A 62 12.47 -16.19 2.15
C ALA A 62 13.40 -17.21 1.44
N PRO A 63 14.48 -17.71 2.06
CA PRO A 63 15.15 -18.86 1.50
C PRO A 63 14.14 -20.01 1.49
N LYS A 64 13.73 -20.45 0.29
CA LYS A 64 13.05 -21.73 0.12
C LYS A 64 14.00 -22.78 0.71
N ARG A 65 13.75 -23.23 1.94
CA ARG A 65 14.39 -24.42 2.50
C ARG A 65 14.03 -25.57 1.56
N ARG A 66 14.93 -25.90 0.63
CA ARG A 66 14.92 -27.22 -0.01
C ARG A 66 15.26 -28.21 1.08
N HIS A 67 14.27 -28.93 1.58
CA HIS A 67 14.53 -30.23 2.19
C HIS A 67 14.86 -31.20 1.06
N LYS A 68 16.14 -31.54 1.00
CA LYS A 68 16.68 -32.63 0.19
C LYS A 68 16.38 -33.93 0.95
N ALA A 69 15.68 -34.86 0.31
CA ALA A 69 15.64 -36.25 0.70
C ALA A 69 16.88 -36.97 0.14
#